data_AF-A0A8H1LEP9-F1
#
_entry.id   AF-A0A8H1LEP9-F1
#
_cell.length_a   1.000
_cell.length_b   1.000
_cell.length_c   1.000
_cell.angle_alpha   90.00
_cell.angle_beta   90.00
_cell.angle_gamma   90.00
#
_symmetry.space_group_name_H-M   'P 1'
#
loop_
_entity.id
_entity.type
_entity.pdbx_description
1 polymer ?
#
loop_
_entity_poly.entity_id
_entity_poly.type
_entity_poly.pdbx_seq_one_letter_code
_entity_poly.pdbx_strand_id
1 'polypeptide(L)'
;MAERTTRSLTLVRHVRWKLHIVGHHDAAQSSFLTSNWRASSAQDRADALACLARDAQNRVLPRAASGPAFTLATRLRRAARNHDDAAGPFTVEPDETTDPVVQMRAAVLLAHAALRSDCWANT
;
A
#
# COMPACT_ATOMS: atom_id res chain seq x y z
N MET A 1 18.31 6.86 9.87
CA MET A 1 17.57 5.99 8.94
C MET A 1 16.72 5.06 9.78
N ALA A 2 15.39 5.16 9.73
CA ALA A 2 14.55 4.12 10.33
C ALA A 2 14.70 2.87 9.45
N GLU A 3 15.35 1.86 9.98
CA GLU A 3 15.64 0.61 9.28
C GLU A 3 14.32 -0.11 9.02
N ARG A 4 13.91 -0.23 7.76
CA ARG A 4 12.67 -0.93 7.39
C ARG A 4 12.79 -2.37 7.88
N THR A 5 11.82 -2.82 8.67
CA THR A 5 11.85 -4.17 9.23
C THR A 5 11.70 -5.21 8.12
N THR A 6 12.30 -6.40 8.31
CA THR A 6 12.08 -7.57 7.43
C THR A 6 10.59 -7.89 7.24
N ARG A 7 9.78 -7.60 8.27
CA ARG A 7 8.33 -7.84 8.25
C ARG A 7 7.61 -6.88 7.30
N SER A 8 7.93 -5.58 7.32
CA SER A 8 7.35 -4.60 6.39
C SER A 8 7.63 -4.95 4.92
N LEU A 9 8.87 -5.36 4.60
CA LEU A 9 9.25 -5.79 3.25
C LEU A 9 8.48 -7.04 2.81
N THR A 10 8.29 -7.98 3.73
CA THR A 10 7.49 -9.19 3.50
C THR A 10 6.03 -8.86 3.19
N LEU A 11 5.43 -7.90 3.90
CA LEU A 11 4.08 -7.41 3.64
C LEU A 11 3.94 -6.83 2.23
N VAL A 12 4.87 -5.96 1.81
CA VAL A 12 4.89 -5.38 0.47
C VAL A 12 4.99 -6.47 -0.60
N ARG A 13 5.90 -7.46 -0.40
CA ARG A 13 6.07 -8.58 -1.32
C ARG A 13 4.81 -9.43 -1.45
N HIS A 14 4.15 -9.76 -0.34
CA HIS A 14 2.91 -10.53 -0.35
C HIS A 14 1.78 -9.81 -1.07
N VAL A 15 1.62 -8.50 -0.85
CA VAL A 15 0.61 -7.70 -1.56
C VAL A 15 0.85 -7.73 -3.07
N ARG A 16 2.08 -7.44 -3.51
CA ARG A 16 2.45 -7.44 -4.93
C ARG A 16 2.27 -8.82 -5.57
N TRP A 17 2.72 -9.88 -4.91
CA TRP A 17 2.59 -11.26 -5.39
C TRP A 17 1.12 -11.68 -5.52
N LYS A 18 0.30 -11.42 -4.49
CA LYS A 18 -1.12 -11.78 -4.54
C LYS A 18 -1.84 -11.02 -5.64
N LEU A 19 -1.58 -9.73 -5.75
CA LEU A 19 -2.14 -8.88 -6.80
C LEU A 19 -1.76 -9.35 -8.21
N HIS A 20 -0.53 -9.84 -8.40
CA HIS A 20 -0.07 -10.39 -9.68
C HIS A 20 -0.83 -11.66 -10.08
N ILE A 21 -1.17 -12.54 -9.13
CA ILE A 21 -1.84 -13.82 -9.42
C ILE A 21 -3.34 -13.66 -9.63
N VAL A 22 -4.02 -12.94 -8.74
CA VAL A 22 -5.50 -12.95 -8.69
C VAL A 22 -6.13 -11.61 -9.08
N GLY A 23 -5.31 -10.59 -9.40
CA GLY A 23 -5.81 -9.25 -9.67
C GLY A 23 -6.33 -8.53 -8.42
N HIS A 24 -6.82 -7.31 -8.62
CA HIS A 24 -7.12 -6.38 -7.53
C HIS A 24 -8.28 -6.82 -6.63
N HIS A 25 -9.38 -7.32 -7.21
CA HIS A 25 -10.60 -7.57 -6.47
C HIS A 25 -10.41 -8.71 -5.46
N ASP A 26 -9.76 -9.79 -5.90
CA ASP A 26 -9.49 -10.96 -5.08
C ASP A 26 -8.35 -10.72 -4.09
N ALA A 27 -7.35 -9.91 -4.45
CA ALA A 27 -6.30 -9.52 -3.52
C ALA A 27 -6.87 -8.72 -2.33
N ALA A 28 -7.80 -7.80 -2.56
CA ALA A 28 -8.45 -7.00 -1.51
C ALA A 28 -9.36 -7.83 -0.57
N GLN A 29 -9.73 -9.05 -0.97
CA GLN A 29 -10.52 -10.00 -0.18
C GLN A 29 -9.67 -11.18 0.36
N SER A 30 -8.35 -11.15 0.17
CA SER A 30 -7.49 -12.27 0.57
C SER A 30 -7.45 -12.46 2.09
N SER A 31 -7.88 -13.63 2.54
CA SER A 31 -7.73 -14.07 3.95
C SER A 31 -6.27 -14.12 4.37
N PHE A 32 -5.37 -14.63 3.51
CA PHE A 32 -3.92 -14.64 3.75
C PHE A 32 -3.34 -13.25 4.01
N LEU A 33 -3.65 -12.25 3.17
CA LEU A 33 -3.17 -10.87 3.38
C LEU A 33 -3.77 -10.27 4.65
N THR A 34 -5.07 -10.51 4.88
CA THR A 34 -5.77 -10.06 6.09
C THR A 34 -5.09 -10.57 7.37
N SER A 35 -4.85 -11.88 7.45
CA SER A 35 -4.21 -12.50 8.61
C SER A 35 -2.78 -11.99 8.80
N ASN A 36 -2.01 -11.85 7.72
CA ASN A 36 -0.66 -11.30 7.82
C ASN A 36 -0.64 -9.84 8.29
N TRP A 37 -1.58 -9.02 7.84
CA TRP A 37 -1.67 -7.62 8.25
C TRP A 37 -2.04 -7.49 9.74
N ARG A 38 -3.01 -8.28 10.20
CA ARG A 38 -3.43 -8.31 11.61
C ARG A 38 -2.32 -8.79 12.54
N ALA A 39 -1.49 -9.74 12.10
CA ALA A 39 -0.38 -10.27 12.88
C ALA A 39 0.87 -9.37 12.89
N SER A 40 0.94 -8.37 12.02
CA SER A 40 2.07 -7.44 11.96
C SER A 40 1.86 -6.26 12.90
N SER A 41 2.95 -5.66 13.40
CA SER A 41 2.87 -4.48 14.26
C SER A 41 2.34 -3.26 13.51
N ALA A 42 1.90 -2.22 14.25
CA ALA A 42 1.49 -0.96 13.63
C ALA A 42 2.64 -0.30 12.85
N GLN A 43 3.87 -0.41 13.35
CA GLN A 43 5.07 0.08 12.66
C GLN A 43 5.29 -0.64 11.33
N ASP A 44 5.23 -1.99 11.31
CA ASP A 44 5.46 -2.75 10.07
C ASP A 44 4.43 -2.41 8.99
N ARG A 45 3.17 -2.19 9.41
CA ARG A 45 2.09 -1.79 8.51
C ARG A 45 2.31 -0.37 7.97
N ALA A 46 2.75 0.54 8.82
CA ALA A 46 3.04 1.92 8.44
C ALA A 46 4.22 2.00 7.44
N ASP A 47 5.30 1.27 7.70
CA ASP A 47 6.46 1.18 6.80
C ASP A 47 6.08 0.60 5.43
N ALA A 48 5.25 -0.45 5.42
CA ALA A 48 4.75 -1.04 4.17
C ALA A 48 3.85 -0.08 3.39
N LEU A 49 2.97 0.64 4.08
CA LEU A 49 2.11 1.68 3.49
C LEU A 49 2.93 2.85 2.93
N ALA A 50 3.95 3.30 3.66
CA ALA A 50 4.84 4.37 3.21
C ALA A 50 5.55 3.99 1.90
N CYS A 51 6.08 2.76 1.83
CA CYS A 51 6.71 2.24 0.62
C CYS A 51 5.74 2.22 -0.57
N LEU A 52 4.56 1.63 -0.39
CA LEU A 52 3.58 1.48 -1.46
C LEU A 52 3.00 2.83 -1.91
N ALA A 53 2.81 3.77 -0.97
CA ALA A 53 2.35 5.12 -1.30
C ALA A 53 3.39 5.90 -2.11
N ARG A 54 4.68 5.73 -1.78
CA ARG A 54 5.78 6.32 -2.55
C ARG A 54 5.83 5.76 -3.97
N ASP A 55 5.68 4.45 -4.14
CA ASP A 55 5.63 3.83 -5.48
C ASP A 55 4.44 4.34 -6.31
N ALA A 56 3.30 4.58 -5.67
CA ALA A 56 2.06 5.00 -6.31
C ALA A 56 1.92 6.52 -6.48
N GLN A 57 2.87 7.33 -6.01
CA GLN A 57 2.68 8.78 -5.80
C GLN A 57 2.22 9.56 -7.04
N ASN A 58 2.72 9.18 -8.22
CA ASN A 58 2.41 9.82 -9.50
C ASN A 58 1.38 9.02 -10.33
N ARG A 59 0.76 7.99 -9.75
CA ARG A 59 -0.16 7.08 -10.43
C ARG A 59 -1.60 7.32 -10.00
N VAL A 60 -2.56 7.05 -10.88
CA VAL A 60 -3.99 7.21 -10.60
C VAL A 60 -4.50 5.97 -9.85
N LEU A 61 -5.20 6.17 -8.74
CA LEU A 61 -5.85 5.08 -8.02
C LEU A 61 -7.05 4.53 -8.80
N PRO A 62 -7.40 3.24 -8.66
CA PRO A 62 -8.56 2.64 -9.33
C PRO A 62 -9.86 3.38 -8.99
N ARG A 63 -10.53 3.94 -10.00
CA ARG A 63 -11.79 4.71 -9.83
C ARG A 63 -12.96 3.86 -9.32
N ALA A 64 -12.93 2.55 -9.56
CA ALA A 64 -13.97 1.62 -9.11
C ALA A 64 -13.92 1.33 -7.60
N ALA A 65 -12.86 1.75 -6.90
CA ALA A 65 -12.75 1.57 -5.47
C ALA A 65 -13.35 2.77 -4.71
N SER A 66 -14.09 2.48 -3.63
CA SER A 66 -14.72 3.47 -2.76
C SER A 66 -14.59 3.06 -1.28
N GLY A 67 -14.89 4.00 -0.37
CA GLY A 67 -14.92 3.74 1.07
C GLY A 67 -13.62 4.04 1.84
N PRO A 68 -13.49 3.56 3.08
CA PRO A 68 -12.41 3.94 4.00
C PRO A 68 -11.00 3.62 3.46
N ALA A 69 -10.84 2.46 2.81
CA ALA A 69 -9.55 2.05 2.24
C ALA A 69 -9.11 2.94 1.07
N PHE A 70 -10.06 3.35 0.21
CA PHE A 70 -9.78 4.27 -0.89
C PHE A 70 -9.44 5.67 -0.38
N THR A 71 -10.13 6.13 0.66
CA THR A 71 -9.85 7.41 1.32
C THR A 71 -8.45 7.42 1.91
N LEU A 72 -8.07 6.35 2.63
CA LEU A 72 -6.73 6.17 3.17
C LEU A 72 -5.66 6.14 2.08
N ALA A 73 -5.84 5.33 1.04
CA ALA A 73 -4.90 5.25 -0.09
C ALA A 73 -4.72 6.62 -0.78
N THR A 74 -5.81 7.36 -0.99
CA THR A 74 -5.77 8.70 -1.60
C THR A 74 -4.98 9.68 -0.75
N ARG A 75 -5.21 9.69 0.57
CA ARG A 75 -4.50 10.53 1.53
C ARG A 75 -3.01 10.22 1.52
N LEU A 76 -2.63 8.96 1.64
CA LEU A 76 -1.23 8.51 1.68
C LEU A 76 -0.50 8.82 0.37
N ARG A 77 -1.12 8.54 -0.79
CA ARG A 77 -0.55 8.88 -2.09
C ARG A 77 -0.30 10.39 -2.22
N ARG A 78 -1.25 11.22 -1.79
CA ARG A 78 -1.11 12.68 -1.84
C ARG A 78 0.01 13.16 -0.91
N ALA A 79 0.11 12.59 0.29
CA ALA A 79 1.21 12.88 1.21
C ALA A 79 2.56 12.51 0.58
N ALA A 80 2.68 11.31 0.01
CA ALA A 80 3.90 10.86 -0.67
C ALA A 80 4.29 11.76 -1.86
N ARG A 81 3.29 12.19 -2.66
CA ARG A 81 3.50 13.09 -3.79
C ARG A 81 3.97 14.49 -3.38
N ASN A 82 3.47 14.98 -2.25
CA ASN A 82 3.83 16.30 -1.73
C ASN A 82 5.09 16.27 -0.87
N HIS A 83 5.63 15.08 -0.58
CA HIS A 83 6.82 14.90 0.23
C HIS A 83 8.06 15.35 -0.54
N ASP A 84 8.84 16.23 0.09
CA ASP A 84 10.12 16.68 -0.43
C ASP A 84 11.20 15.65 -0.09
N ASP A 85 11.84 15.10 -1.11
CA ASP A 85 12.92 14.11 -0.93
C ASP A 85 14.15 14.71 -0.22
N ALA A 86 14.34 16.03 -0.27
CA ALA A 86 15.39 16.71 0.48
C ALA A 86 15.15 16.68 2.00
N ALA A 87 13.90 16.48 2.45
CA ALA A 87 13.54 16.33 3.85
C ALA A 87 13.76 14.91 4.40
N GLY A 88 14.27 13.99 3.56
CA GLY A 88 14.55 12.60 3.93
C GLY A 88 13.50 11.61 3.42
N PRO A 89 13.55 10.33 3.87
CA PRO A 89 12.62 9.30 3.40
C PRO A 89 11.18 9.60 3.79
N PHE A 90 10.23 9.34 2.88
CA PHE A 90 8.81 9.40 3.20
C PHE A 90 8.44 8.33 4.24
N THR A 91 7.82 8.76 5.34
CA THR A 91 7.33 7.91 6.43
C THR A 91 5.83 8.10 6.64
N VAL A 92 5.21 7.13 7.30
CA VAL A 92 3.81 7.18 7.74
C VAL A 92 3.82 6.86 9.22
N GLU A 93 3.08 7.63 10.01
CA GLU A 93 2.95 7.35 11.44
C GLU A 93 2.20 6.03 11.69
N PRO A 94 2.64 5.21 12.66
CA PRO A 94 1.91 4.02 13.08
C PRO A 94 0.49 4.36 13.53
N ASP A 95 -0.48 3.65 12.97
CA ASP A 95 -1.90 3.81 13.30
C ASP A 95 -2.46 2.49 13.85
N GLU A 96 -2.83 2.54 15.13
CA GLU A 96 -3.46 1.45 15.87
C GLU A 96 -4.99 1.52 15.88
N THR A 97 -5.56 2.65 15.46
CA THR A 97 -6.99 2.93 15.52
C THR A 97 -7.72 2.48 14.25
N THR A 98 -7.09 2.60 13.09
CA THR A 98 -7.67 2.11 11.84
C THR A 98 -7.63 0.58 11.78
N ASP A 99 -8.76 -0.04 11.43
CA ASP A 99 -8.84 -1.48 11.19
C ASP A 99 -7.71 -1.96 10.27
N PRO A 100 -6.88 -2.93 10.69
CA PRO A 100 -5.82 -3.51 9.85
C PRO A 100 -6.32 -4.00 8.48
N VAL A 101 -7.59 -4.41 8.35
CA VAL A 101 -8.17 -4.80 7.05
C VAL A 101 -8.28 -3.60 6.12
N VAL A 102 -8.66 -2.43 6.64
CA VAL A 102 -8.73 -1.18 5.86
C VAL A 102 -7.33 -0.76 5.40
N GLN A 103 -6.33 -0.87 6.29
CA GLN A 103 -4.93 -0.62 5.94
C GLN A 103 -4.43 -1.58 4.86
N MET A 104 -4.74 -2.88 4.97
CA MET A 104 -4.39 -3.89 3.96
C MET A 104 -5.03 -3.58 2.60
N ARG A 105 -6.32 -3.27 2.57
CA ARG A 105 -7.02 -2.93 1.32
C ARG A 105 -6.48 -1.66 0.69
N ALA A 106 -6.09 -0.66 1.49
CA ALA A 106 -5.42 0.54 1.01
C ALA A 106 -4.05 0.19 0.39
N ALA A 107 -3.27 -0.70 1.02
CA ALA A 107 -2.02 -1.21 0.49
C ALA A 107 -2.20 -1.89 -0.88
N VAL A 108 -3.24 -2.72 -1.05
CA VAL A 108 -3.57 -3.35 -2.34
C VAL A 108 -3.89 -2.30 -3.41
N LEU A 109 -4.65 -1.25 -3.08
CA LEU A 109 -4.96 -0.16 -4.02
C LEU A 109 -3.71 0.60 -4.46
N LEU A 110 -2.81 0.90 -3.53
CA LEU A 110 -1.54 1.57 -3.83
C LEU A 110 -0.64 0.70 -4.72
N ALA A 111 -0.49 -0.58 -4.37
CA ALA A 111 0.26 -1.55 -5.18
C ALA A 111 -0.31 -1.68 -6.60
N HIS A 112 -1.64 -1.72 -6.73
CA HIS A 112 -2.29 -1.79 -8.03
C HIS A 112 -2.09 -0.54 -8.88
N ALA A 113 -2.15 0.65 -8.28
CA ALA A 113 -1.86 1.88 -8.99
C ALA A 113 -0.41 1.92 -9.49
N ALA A 114 0.55 1.39 -8.71
CA ALA A 114 1.95 1.31 -9.10
C ALA A 114 2.18 0.36 -10.31
N LEU A 115 1.48 -0.77 -10.38
CA LEU A 115 1.65 -1.76 -11.47
C LEU A 115 1.05 -1.32 -12.83
N ARG A 116 0.05 -0.43 -12.84
CA ARG A 116 -0.76 -0.16 -14.05
C ARG A 116 -0.03 0.49 -15.23
N SER A 117 1.23 0.89 -15.10
CA SER A 117 1.95 1.61 -16.17
C SER A 117 2.88 0.73 -17.02
N ASP A 118 3.27 -0.46 -16.57
CA ASP A 118 4.22 -1.29 -17.32
C ASP A 118 3.54 -2.43 -18.11
N CYS A 119 2.28 -2.76 -17.82
CA CYS A 119 1.62 -3.92 -18.44
C CYS A 119 0.66 -3.58 -19.60
N TRP A 120 0.41 -2.29 -19.89
CA TRP A 120 -0.58 -1.86 -20.90
C TRP A 120 -0.03 -0.89 -21.95
N ALA A 121 1.28 -0.58 -21.92
CA ALA A 121 1.96 0.22 -22.93
C ALA A 121 2.56 -0.64 -24.05
N ASN A 122 1.79 -1.60 -24.57
CA ASN A 122 2.04 -2.23 -25.87
C ASN A 122 0.96 -1.74 -26.85
N THR A 123 1.20 -0.56 -27.41
CA THR A 123 0.72 -0.13 -28.73
C THR A 123 1.80 0.72 -29.35
#